data_AF-A0A2C9D9I1-F1
#
_entry.id   AF-A0A2C9D9I1-F1
#
_cell.length_a   1.000
_cell.length_b   1.000
_cell.length_c   1.000
_cell.angle_alpha   90.00
_cell.angle_beta   90.00
_cell.angle_gamma   90.00
#
_symmetry.space_group_name_H-M   'P 1'
#
loop_
_entity.id
_entity.type
_entity.pdbx_description
1 polymer ?
#
loop_
_entity_poly.entity_id
_entity_poly.type
_entity_poly.pdbx_seq_one_letter_code
_entity_poly.pdbx_strand_id
1 'polypeptide(L)'
;MNWLLTAILCVLLVELAVRLPLAGAVLGVSGASKRAARVLRAKAISDHWKEKAMGAYARATFASTLKLAGLLIVILAIAFALVLLFEQISSGFESFILGWWGIGFSLVFATLYFSLRKVLLRAFV
;
A
#
# COMPACT_ATOMS: atom_id res chain seq x y z
N MET A 1 2.73 10.89 26.25
CA MET A 1 1.83 11.32 25.15
C MET A 1 2.18 10.64 23.82
N ASN A 2 3.45 10.71 23.39
CA ASN A 2 3.90 10.19 22.09
C ASN A 2 3.52 8.72 21.80
N TRP A 3 3.70 7.79 22.74
CA TRP A 3 3.31 6.39 22.57
C TRP A 3 1.84 6.19 22.19
N LEU A 4 0.94 6.94 22.85
CA LEU A 4 -0.50 6.87 22.59
C LEU A 4 -0.85 7.49 21.24
N LEU A 5 -0.21 8.62 20.89
CA LEU A 5 -0.36 9.23 19.56
C LEU A 5 0.14 8.32 18.44
N THR A 6 1.25 7.62 18.64
CA THR A 6 1.75 6.62 17.68
C THR A 6 0.79 5.46 17.54
N ALA A 7 0.20 4.96 18.63
CA ALA A 7 -0.83 3.92 18.57
C ALA A 7 -2.05 4.37 17.74
N ILE A 8 -2.55 5.59 17.98
CA ILE A 8 -3.65 6.17 17.20
C ILE A 8 -3.25 6.31 15.72
N LEU A 9 -2.06 6.83 15.44
CA LEU A 9 -1.55 6.96 14.07
C LEU A 9 -1.54 5.60 13.36
N CYS A 10 -1.03 4.56 14.02
CA CYS A 10 -0.98 3.21 13.47
C CYS A 10 -2.39 2.69 13.16
N VAL A 11 -3.36 2.85 14.06
CA VAL A 11 -4.76 2.43 13.82
C VAL A 11 -5.32 3.13 12.59
N LEU A 12 -5.18 4.46 12.51
CA LEU A 12 -5.71 5.24 11.39
C LEU A 12 -5.08 4.85 10.05
N LEU A 13 -3.75 4.70 10.01
CA LEU A 13 -3.04 4.33 8.79
C LEU A 13 -3.32 2.88 8.36
N VAL A 14 -3.45 1.95 9.31
CA VAL A 14 -3.83 0.57 8.99
C VAL A 14 -5.27 0.52 8.45
N GLU A 15 -6.23 1.20 9.08
CA GLU A 15 -7.60 1.24 8.55
C GLU A 15 -7.67 1.88 7.16
N LEU A 16 -6.94 2.98 6.96
CA LEU A 16 -6.84 3.62 5.65
C LEU A 16 -6.27 2.64 4.60
N ALA A 17 -5.13 2.01 4.91
CA ALA A 17 -4.47 1.09 3.99
C ALA A 17 -5.35 -0.13 3.64
N VAL A 18 -6.12 -0.64 4.60
CA VAL A 18 -7.02 -1.78 4.36
C VAL A 18 -8.28 -1.38 3.57
N ARG A 19 -8.80 -0.17 3.76
CA ARG A 19 -9.96 0.33 3.00
C ARG A 19 -9.59 0.70 1.56
N LEU A 20 -8.34 1.06 1.31
CA LEU A 20 -7.86 1.35 -0.04
C LEU A 20 -7.67 0.07 -0.87
N PRO A 21 -7.94 0.10 -2.19
CA PRO A 21 -7.85 -1.08 -3.07
C PRO A 21 -6.39 -1.41 -3.46
N LEU A 22 -5.45 -1.40 -2.50
CA LEU A 22 -4.02 -1.66 -2.72
C LEU A 22 -3.79 -3.04 -3.33
N ALA A 23 -4.44 -4.07 -2.80
CA ALA A 23 -4.32 -5.45 -3.31
C ALA A 23 -4.76 -5.54 -4.78
N GLY A 24 -5.85 -4.88 -5.15
CA GLY A 24 -6.33 -4.83 -6.54
C GLY A 24 -5.34 -4.14 -7.48
N ALA A 25 -4.70 -3.06 -7.03
CA ALA A 25 -3.68 -2.36 -7.82
C ALA A 25 -2.43 -3.24 -8.04
N VAL A 26 -1.94 -3.92 -7.00
CA VAL A 26 -0.81 -4.85 -7.10
C VAL A 26 -1.13 -6.04 -8.01
N LEU A 27 -2.33 -6.62 -7.87
CA LEU A 27 -2.77 -7.72 -8.73
C LEU A 27 -2.89 -7.28 -10.19
N GLY A 28 -3.31 -6.03 -10.46
CA GLY A 28 -3.36 -5.46 -11.81
C GLY A 28 -1.99 -5.44 -12.49
N VAL A 29 -0.96 -4.98 -11.78
CA VAL A 29 0.43 -4.98 -12.27
C VAL A 29 0.87 -6.42 -12.59
N SER A 30 0.76 -7.32 -11.61
CA SER A 30 1.21 -8.72 -11.79
C SER A 30 0.44 -9.47 -12.90
N GLY A 31 -0.85 -9.18 -13.06
CA GLY A 31 -1.72 -9.82 -14.04
C GLY A 31 -1.41 -9.40 -15.47
N ALA A 32 -1.05 -8.13 -15.70
CA ALA A 32 -0.59 -7.67 -17.00
C ALA A 32 0.77 -8.30 -17.37
N SER A 33 1.73 -8.33 -16.44
CA SER A 33 3.05 -8.94 -16.67
C SER A 33 2.98 -10.44 -16.96
N LYS A 34 2.14 -11.19 -16.22
CA LYS A 34 1.95 -12.64 -16.46
C LYS A 34 1.35 -12.91 -17.85
N ARG A 35 0.38 -12.09 -18.28
CA ARG A 35 -0.24 -12.22 -19.62
C ARG A 35 0.73 -11.86 -20.74
N ALA A 36 1.52 -10.81 -20.57
CA ALA A 36 2.61 -10.46 -21.47
C ALA A 36 3.60 -11.62 -21.64
N ALA A 37 4.09 -12.20 -20.54
CA ALA A 37 5.02 -13.33 -20.58
C ALA A 37 4.44 -14.55 -21.30
N ARG A 38 3.14 -14.81 -21.14
CA ARG A 38 2.45 -15.91 -21.84
C ARG A 38 2.39 -15.67 -23.36
N VAL A 39 2.08 -14.45 -23.78
CA VAL A 39 2.01 -14.09 -25.21
C VAL A 39 3.37 -14.15 -25.88
N LEU A 40 4.43 -13.69 -25.21
CA LEU A 40 5.80 -13.78 -25.73
C LEU A 40 6.26 -15.23 -25.94
N ARG A 41 5.85 -16.14 -25.05
CA ARG A 41 6.20 -17.58 -25.12
C ARG A 41 5.35 -18.36 -26.13
N ALA A 42 4.24 -17.80 -26.62
CA ALA A 42 3.34 -18.50 -27.51
C ALA A 42 3.93 -18.61 -28.92
N LYS A 43 4.22 -19.84 -29.35
CA LYS A 43 4.75 -20.13 -30.71
C LYS A 43 3.72 -19.92 -31.82
N ALA A 44 2.43 -20.04 -31.50
CA ALA A 44 1.33 -19.92 -32.46
C ALA A 44 0.96 -18.47 -32.82
N ILE A 45 1.52 -17.47 -32.13
CA ILE A 45 1.21 -16.06 -32.36
C ILE A 45 2.29 -15.46 -33.24
N SER A 46 1.91 -14.82 -34.34
CA SER A 46 2.87 -14.12 -35.20
C SER A 46 3.46 -12.90 -34.49
N ASP A 47 4.65 -12.50 -34.91
CA ASP A 47 5.37 -11.41 -34.24
C ASP A 47 4.63 -10.06 -34.36
N HIS A 48 3.91 -9.82 -35.45
CA HIS A 48 3.05 -8.64 -35.59
C HIS A 48 1.96 -8.57 -34.49
N TRP A 49 1.32 -9.71 -34.18
CA TRP A 49 0.33 -9.76 -33.10
C TRP A 49 0.97 -9.64 -31.72
N LYS A 50 2.20 -10.17 -31.54
CA LYS A 50 2.96 -9.99 -30.28
C LYS A 50 3.29 -8.53 -30.03
N GLU A 51 3.75 -7.80 -31.05
CA GLU A 51 4.08 -6.37 -30.92
C GLU A 51 2.86 -5.55 -30.50
N LYS A 52 1.73 -5.75 -31.20
CA LYS A 52 0.46 -5.09 -30.86
C LYS A 52 -0.03 -5.44 -29.45
N ALA A 53 0.03 -6.72 -29.07
CA ALA A 53 -0.35 -7.16 -27.73
C ALA A 53 0.58 -6.59 -26.67
N MET A 54 1.88 -6.47 -26.96
CA MET A 54 2.85 -5.94 -26.01
C MET A 54 2.64 -4.46 -25.72
N GLY A 55 2.30 -3.66 -26.73
CA GLY A 55 1.87 -2.27 -26.52
C GLY A 55 0.66 -2.16 -25.59
N ALA A 56 -0.33 -3.04 -25.74
CA ALA A 56 -1.51 -3.07 -24.87
C ALA A 56 -1.16 -3.46 -23.42
N TYR A 57 -0.32 -4.48 -23.22
CA TYR A 57 0.12 -4.87 -21.88
C TYR A 57 1.02 -3.84 -21.22
N ALA A 58 1.86 -3.12 -21.98
CA ALA A 58 2.66 -2.02 -21.46
C ALA A 58 1.76 -0.91 -20.89
N ARG A 59 0.72 -0.50 -21.63
CA ARG A 59 -0.28 0.47 -21.15
C ARG A 59 -1.03 -0.02 -19.92
N ALA A 60 -1.47 -1.28 -19.91
CA ALA A 60 -2.18 -1.86 -18.76
C ALA A 60 -1.29 -1.91 -17.50
N THR A 61 -0.01 -2.26 -17.67
CA THR A 61 0.97 -2.27 -16.59
C THR A 61 1.23 -0.85 -16.09
N PHE A 62 1.45 0.10 -17.00
CA PHE A 62 1.65 1.51 -16.64
C PHE A 62 0.47 2.08 -15.87
N ALA A 63 -0.77 1.88 -16.32
CA ALA A 63 -1.97 2.34 -15.63
C ALA A 63 -2.11 1.72 -14.23
N SER A 64 -1.80 0.43 -14.09
CA SER A 64 -1.85 -0.26 -12.80
C SER A 64 -0.77 0.23 -11.84
N THR A 65 0.45 0.46 -12.33
CA THR A 65 1.55 1.03 -11.55
C THR A 65 1.24 2.46 -11.13
N LEU A 66 0.69 3.28 -12.03
CA LEU A 66 0.29 4.65 -11.74
C LEU A 66 -0.81 4.69 -10.67
N LYS A 67 -1.79 3.80 -10.76
CA LYS A 67 -2.82 3.63 -9.72
C LYS A 67 -2.20 3.25 -8.37
N LEU A 68 -1.27 2.29 -8.36
CA LEU A 68 -0.58 1.88 -7.13
C LEU A 68 0.22 3.05 -6.53
N ALA A 69 0.98 3.78 -7.35
CA ALA A 69 1.73 4.96 -6.93
C ALA A 69 0.80 6.03 -6.35
N GLY A 70 -0.32 6.33 -7.02
CA GLY A 70 -1.33 7.27 -6.53
C GLY A 70 -1.91 6.87 -5.16
N LEU A 71 -2.21 5.59 -4.95
CA LEU A 71 -2.67 5.10 -3.65
C LEU A 71 -1.61 5.25 -2.55
N LEU A 72 -0.34 4.98 -2.85
CA LEU A 72 0.76 5.18 -1.90
C LEU A 72 0.96 6.66 -1.57
N ILE A 73 0.87 7.55 -2.57
CA ILE A 73 0.93 9.00 -2.35
C ILE A 73 -0.19 9.46 -1.42
N VAL A 74 -1.42 8.97 -1.60
CA VAL A 74 -2.55 9.29 -0.72
C VAL A 74 -2.27 8.85 0.72
N ILE A 75 -1.75 7.64 0.93
CA ILE A 75 -1.40 7.15 2.26
C ILE A 75 -0.31 8.02 2.89
N LEU A 76 0.75 8.33 2.14
CA LEU A 76 1.85 9.17 2.61
C LEU A 76 1.40 10.59 2.92
N ALA A 77 0.55 11.19 2.08
CA ALA A 77 0.01 12.52 2.31
C ALA A 77 -0.83 12.58 3.60
N ILE A 78 -1.67 11.57 3.83
CA ILE A 78 -2.46 11.48 5.07
C ILE A 78 -1.54 11.22 6.27
N ALA A 79 -0.56 10.33 6.16
CA ALA A 79 0.41 10.10 7.23
C ALA A 79 1.16 11.37 7.61
N PHE A 80 1.65 12.10 6.60
CA PHE A 80 2.35 13.37 6.79
C PHE A 80 1.45 14.41 7.46
N ALA A 81 0.20 14.58 6.99
CA ALA A 81 -0.76 15.49 7.58
C ALA A 81 -1.07 15.15 9.05
N LEU A 82 -1.21 13.86 9.39
CA LEU A 82 -1.44 13.41 10.75
C LEU A 82 -0.21 13.65 11.66
N VAL A 83 1.00 13.43 11.15
CA VAL A 83 2.22 13.73 11.91
C VAL A 83 2.32 15.23 12.22
N LEU A 84 2.06 16.09 11.23
CA LEU A 84 2.04 17.55 11.45
C LEU A 84 0.97 17.97 12.48
N LEU A 85 -0.21 17.35 12.45
CA LEU A 85 -1.26 17.58 13.43
C LEU A 85 -0.82 17.16 14.85
N PHE A 86 -0.18 15.99 14.97
CA PHE A 86 0.25 15.44 16.25
C PHE A 86 1.44 16.19 16.85
N GLU A 87 2.31 16.75 16.02
CA GLU A 87 3.38 17.64 16.45
C GLU A 87 2.84 18.91 17.15
N GLN A 88 1.70 19.44 16.70
CA GLN A 88 1.05 20.58 17.37
C GLN A 88 0.51 20.21 18.76
N ILE A 89 0.17 18.94 19.00
CA ILE A 89 -0.37 18.45 20.27
C ILE A 89 0.76 18.11 21.25
N SER A 90 1.84 17.52 20.75
CA SER A 90 2.96 17.05 21.55
C SER A 90 4.26 17.37 20.82
N SER A 91 5.01 18.34 21.33
CA SER A 91 6.29 18.74 20.74
C SER A 91 7.31 17.59 20.78
N GLY A 92 8.04 17.42 19.68
CA GLY A 92 9.01 16.34 19.50
C GLY A 92 8.39 14.99 19.16
N PHE A 93 7.13 14.95 18.73
CA PHE A 93 6.50 13.73 18.22
C PHE A 93 7.15 13.24 16.93
N GLU A 94 7.51 14.15 16.03
CA GLU A 94 8.24 13.85 14.79
C GLU A 94 9.57 13.15 15.09
N SER A 95 10.38 13.74 15.98
CA SER A 95 11.66 13.15 16.41
C SER A 95 11.48 11.79 17.08
N PHE A 96 10.39 11.60 17.84
CA PHE A 96 10.08 10.32 18.47
C PHE A 96 9.71 9.25 17.44
N ILE A 97 8.85 9.56 16.47
CA ILE A 97 8.35 8.56 15.52
C ILE A 97 9.42 8.17 14.49
N LEU A 98 10.31 9.08 14.13
CA LEU A 98 11.48 8.81 13.30
C LEU A 98 12.62 8.13 14.07
N GLY A 99 12.57 8.13 15.41
CA GLY A 99 13.53 7.44 16.25
C GLY A 99 13.34 5.93 16.26
N TRP A 100 14.40 5.20 16.63
CA TRP A 100 14.38 3.73 16.67
C TRP A 100 13.27 3.15 17.54
N TRP A 101 12.96 3.80 18.67
CA TRP A 101 11.87 3.39 19.56
C TRP A 101 10.49 3.57 18.93
N GLY A 102 10.26 4.68 18.22
CA GLY A 102 9.01 4.94 17.51
C GLY A 102 8.79 3.97 16.35
N ILE A 103 9.84 3.71 15.56
CA ILE A 103 9.80 2.72 14.48
C ILE A 103 9.52 1.32 15.03
N GLY A 104 10.25 0.88 16.06
CA GLY A 104 10.04 -0.44 16.67
C GLY A 104 8.64 -0.61 17.22
N PHE A 105 8.14 0.39 17.95
CA PHE A 105 6.80 0.36 18.52
C PHE A 105 5.70 0.38 17.46
N SER A 106 5.81 1.26 16.47
CA SER A 106 4.83 1.36 15.39
C SER A 106 4.77 0.08 14.55
N LEU A 107 5.91 -0.56 14.28
CA LEU A 107 5.96 -1.83 13.58
C LEU A 107 5.21 -2.93 14.35
N VAL A 108 5.52 -3.10 15.65
CA VAL A 108 4.88 -4.11 16.49
C VAL A 108 3.39 -3.83 16.63
N PHE A 109 3.02 -2.60 16.93
CA PHE A 109 1.64 -2.20 17.18
C PHE A 109 0.77 -2.30 15.92
N ALA A 110 1.24 -1.83 14.77
CA ALA A 110 0.52 -1.95 13.51
C ALA A 110 0.29 -3.42 13.13
N THR A 111 1.30 -4.28 13.34
CA THR A 111 1.21 -5.72 13.06
C THR A 111 0.18 -6.40 13.97
N LEU A 112 0.23 -6.10 15.27
CA LEU A 112 -0.73 -6.63 16.25
C LEU A 112 -2.15 -6.16 15.94
N TYR A 113 -2.35 -4.85 15.72
CA TYR A 113 -3.67 -4.28 15.42
C TYR A 113 -4.27 -4.89 14.15
N PHE A 114 -3.49 -5.00 13.07
CA PHE A 114 -3.95 -5.64 11.83
C PHE A 114 -4.35 -7.10 12.03
N SER A 115 -3.59 -7.84 12.85
CA SER A 115 -3.89 -9.24 13.17
C SER A 115 -5.17 -9.36 14.00
N LEU A 116 -5.32 -8.53 15.04
CA LEU A 116 -6.52 -8.47 15.88
C LEU A 116 -7.76 -8.13 15.05
N ARG A 117 -7.66 -7.12 14.17
CA ARG A 117 -8.73 -6.72 13.25
C ARG A 117 -9.18 -7.88 12.36
N LYS A 118 -8.23 -8.66 11.81
CA LYS A 118 -8.54 -9.84 11.00
C LYS A 118 -9.30 -10.91 11.78
N VAL A 119 -8.92 -11.16 13.03
CA VAL A 119 -9.60 -12.13 13.90
C VAL A 119 -11.01 -11.65 14.23
N LEU A 120 -11.17 -10.38 14.63
CA LEU A 120 -12.47 -9.79 14.97
C LEU A 120 -13.43 -9.81 13.77
N LEU A 121 -13.00 -9.38 12.58
CA LEU A 121 -13.87 -9.38 11.39
C LEU A 121 -14.21 -10.78 10.87
N ARG A 122 -13.35 -11.79 11.11
CA ARG A 122 -13.68 -13.19 10.82
C ARG A 122 -14.62 -13.82 11.85
N ALA A 123 -14.73 -13.26 13.06
CA ALA A 123 -15.65 -13.75 14.08
C ALA A 123 -17.10 -13.26 13.85
N PHE A 124 -17.30 -12.27 12.97
CA PHE A 124 -18.60 -11.67 12.65
C PHE A 124 -19.14 -12.02 11.24
N VAL A 125 -18.49 -12.95 10.52
CA VAL A 125 -18.91 -13.51 9.22
C VAL A 125 -18.98 -15.02 9.34
#